data_AF-A0A9P9P9Q3-F1
#
_entry.id   AF-A0A9P9P9Q3-F1
#
_cell.length_a   1.000
_cell.length_b   1.000
_cell.length_c   1.000
_cell.angle_alpha   90.00
_cell.angle_beta   90.00
_cell.angle_gamma   90.00
#
_symmetry.space_group_name_H-M   'P 1'
#
loop_
_entity.id
_entity.type
_entity.pdbx_description
1 polymer ?
#
loop_
_entity_poly.entity_id
_entity_poly.type
_entity_poly.pdbx_seq_one_letter_code
_entity_poly.pdbx_strand_id
1 'polypeptide(L)'
;MDFIDENSLDAIPWAERTVQQRQHIIAQAAKGLAWMRTMRSSIPGPVGGGIPTGGLFTLYGAGRTFQTATDMEPWFNHKLNIRGTGDVTGMFDELSMCHMDLSLRNLVLDKAGELWFLDWAFAGFFPPSFEYASLLHKQPDSPDYEFVQGVLKELRPVPYDETLVALLLRVFQVNDGPFQGSHIIAGL
;
A
#
# COMPACT_ATOMS: atom_id res chain seq x y z
N MET A 1 -4.39 -22.20 4.18
CA MET A 1 -3.23 -21.39 4.62
C MET A 1 -2.55 -22.21 5.68
N ASP A 2 -1.27 -22.53 5.48
CA ASP A 2 -0.49 -23.23 6.50
C ASP A 2 -0.17 -22.25 7.62
N PHE A 3 -0.28 -22.70 8.86
CA PHE A 3 0.01 -21.88 10.03
C PHE A 3 1.52 -21.70 10.17
N ILE A 4 1.97 -20.46 10.33
CA ILE A 4 3.36 -20.13 10.64
C ILE A 4 3.45 -19.96 12.15
N ASP A 5 4.19 -20.87 12.80
CA ASP A 5 4.32 -21.02 14.25
C ASP A 5 5.25 -19.97 14.90
N GLU A 6 5.20 -18.73 14.42
CA GLU A 6 6.08 -17.64 14.84
C GLU A 6 5.30 -16.34 15.04
N ASN A 7 5.78 -15.50 15.96
CA ASN A 7 5.14 -14.22 16.23
C ASN A 7 5.42 -13.21 15.12
N SER A 8 4.47 -12.29 14.93
CA SER A 8 4.67 -11.11 14.08
C SER A 8 5.83 -10.25 14.57
N LEU A 9 6.44 -9.50 13.64
CA LEU A 9 7.65 -8.73 13.94
C LEU A 9 7.42 -7.54 14.86
N ASP A 10 6.19 -7.14 15.13
CA ASP A 10 5.84 -6.13 16.14
C ASP A 10 5.88 -6.67 17.58
N ALA A 11 5.96 -7.99 17.78
CA ALA A 11 6.13 -8.59 19.11
C ALA A 11 7.43 -8.18 19.81
N ILE A 12 8.44 -7.73 19.04
CA ILE A 12 9.67 -7.11 19.55
C ILE A 12 9.75 -5.70 18.97
N PRO A 13 9.80 -4.64 19.81
CA PRO A 13 9.90 -3.27 19.34
C PRO A 13 11.07 -3.08 18.37
N TRP A 14 10.85 -2.30 17.30
CA TRP A 14 11.87 -2.05 16.28
C TRP A 14 13.19 -1.51 16.87
N ALA A 15 13.07 -0.64 17.88
CA ALA A 15 14.19 -0.05 18.61
C ALA A 15 15.07 -1.08 19.37
N GLU A 16 14.54 -2.25 19.72
CA GLU A 16 15.28 -3.29 20.45
C GLU A 16 16.04 -4.25 19.52
N ARG A 17 15.76 -4.19 18.21
CA ARG A 17 16.44 -5.04 17.21
C ARG A 17 17.85 -4.55 16.94
N THR A 18 18.78 -5.48 16.74
CA THR A 18 20.16 -5.15 16.32
C THR A 18 20.17 -4.55 14.91
N VAL A 19 21.24 -3.82 14.57
CA VAL A 19 21.40 -3.24 13.23
C VAL A 19 21.33 -4.31 12.14
N GLN A 20 21.94 -5.48 12.38
CA GLN A 20 21.94 -6.60 11.44
C GLN A 20 20.54 -7.18 11.24
N GLN A 21 19.76 -7.35 12.31
CA GLN A 21 18.37 -7.81 12.21
C GLN A 21 17.53 -6.81 11.41
N ARG A 22 17.67 -5.51 11.69
CA ARG A 22 16.95 -4.46 10.96
C ARG A 22 17.27 -4.49 9.47
N GLN A 23 18.56 -4.55 9.13
CA GLN A 23 19.01 -4.62 7.73
C GLN A 23 18.48 -5.88 7.02
N HIS A 24 18.53 -7.04 7.68
CA HIS A 24 18.01 -8.30 7.13
C HIS A 24 16.50 -8.22 6.84
N ILE A 25 15.71 -7.72 7.79
CA ILE A 25 14.26 -7.57 7.63
C ILE A 25 13.93 -6.57 6.51
N ILE A 26 14.60 -5.40 6.50
CA ILE A 26 14.42 -4.38 5.45
C ILE A 26 14.73 -4.96 4.07
N ALA A 27 15.86 -5.65 3.91
CA ALA A 27 16.27 -6.22 2.63
C ALA A 27 15.28 -7.28 2.12
N GLN A 28 14.79 -8.15 3.01
CA GLN A 28 13.79 -9.16 2.63
C GLN A 28 12.43 -8.53 2.29
N ALA A 29 11.98 -7.53 3.05
CA ALA A 29 10.73 -6.83 2.76
C ALA A 29 10.80 -6.10 1.40
N ALA A 30 11.88 -5.36 1.15
CA ALA A 30 12.10 -4.69 -0.13
C ALA A 30 12.18 -5.68 -1.30
N LYS A 31 12.87 -6.81 -1.11
CA LYS A 31 12.92 -7.90 -2.11
C LYS A 31 11.54 -8.50 -2.38
N GLY A 32 10.74 -8.71 -1.33
CA GLY A 32 9.36 -9.21 -1.43
C GLY A 32 8.48 -8.26 -2.23
N LEU A 33 8.50 -6.97 -1.91
CA LEU A 33 7.75 -5.94 -2.66
C LEU A 33 8.22 -5.83 -4.11
N ALA A 34 9.54 -5.91 -4.36
CA ALA A 34 10.08 -5.93 -5.72
C ALA A 34 9.59 -7.15 -6.52
N TRP A 35 9.51 -8.33 -5.88
CA TRP A 35 8.90 -9.53 -6.47
C TRP A 35 7.41 -9.35 -6.73
N MET A 36 6.65 -8.79 -5.79
CA MET A 36 5.24 -8.50 -5.99
C MET A 36 5.02 -7.58 -7.19
N ARG A 37 5.86 -6.55 -7.32
CA ARG A 37 5.82 -5.64 -8.45
C ARG A 37 5.99 -6.35 -9.79
N THR A 38 6.63 -7.52 -9.87
CA THR A 38 6.74 -8.29 -11.14
C THR A 38 5.45 -9.00 -11.55
N MET A 39 4.56 -9.30 -10.60
CA MET A 39 3.27 -9.94 -10.87
C MET A 39 2.31 -8.92 -11.50
N ARG A 40 1.82 -9.20 -12.71
CA ARG A 40 0.95 -8.30 -13.50
C ARG A 40 -0.48 -8.84 -13.60
N SER A 41 -1.42 -7.92 -13.77
CA SER A 41 -2.82 -8.22 -14.10
C SER A 41 -3.36 -7.19 -15.10
N SER A 42 -4.44 -7.52 -15.79
CA SER A 42 -5.24 -6.57 -16.58
C SER A 42 -6.49 -6.07 -15.84
N ILE A 43 -6.85 -6.75 -14.74
CA ILE A 43 -8.03 -6.44 -13.92
C ILE A 43 -7.55 -5.82 -12.61
N PRO A 44 -8.00 -4.59 -12.27
CA PRO A 44 -7.63 -3.96 -11.02
C PRO A 44 -8.45 -4.49 -9.84
N GLY A 45 -7.92 -4.28 -8.63
CA GLY A 45 -8.63 -4.60 -7.39
C GLY A 45 -8.11 -5.87 -6.69
N PRO A 46 -8.83 -6.32 -5.65
CA PRO A 46 -8.43 -7.47 -4.84
C PRO A 46 -8.31 -8.76 -5.65
N VAL A 47 -7.40 -9.64 -5.22
CA VAL A 47 -7.27 -10.98 -5.83
C VAL A 47 -8.56 -11.76 -5.61
N GLY A 48 -9.13 -12.30 -6.70
CA GLY A 48 -10.45 -12.94 -6.68
C GLY A 48 -11.63 -12.00 -6.89
N GLY A 49 -11.37 -10.70 -7.08
CA GLY A 49 -12.38 -9.67 -7.26
C GLY A 49 -12.95 -9.13 -5.95
N GLY A 50 -13.83 -8.13 -6.05
CA GLY A 50 -14.44 -7.48 -4.89
C GLY A 50 -14.14 -5.98 -4.82
N ILE A 51 -14.70 -5.33 -3.80
CA ILE A 51 -14.55 -3.89 -3.60
C ILE A 51 -13.21 -3.66 -2.87
N PRO A 52 -12.28 -2.87 -3.45
CA PRO A 52 -11.03 -2.56 -2.76
C PRO A 52 -11.29 -1.69 -1.53
N THR A 53 -10.51 -1.93 -0.48
CA THR A 53 -10.56 -1.24 0.82
C THR A 53 -9.14 -0.84 1.25
N GLY A 54 -9.01 -0.08 2.33
CA GLY A 54 -7.72 0.34 2.88
C GLY A 54 -7.46 1.83 2.66
N GLY A 55 -6.28 2.35 3.01
CA GLY A 55 -6.07 3.80 3.13
C GLY A 55 -6.37 4.63 1.86
N LEU A 56 -6.07 4.10 0.66
CA LEU A 56 -6.43 4.77 -0.59
C LEU A 56 -7.92 4.65 -0.96
N PHE A 57 -8.63 3.64 -0.44
CA PHE A 57 -10.04 3.34 -0.75
C PHE A 57 -10.99 3.54 0.43
N THR A 58 -10.48 4.03 1.57
CA THR A 58 -11.14 4.16 2.88
C THR A 58 -11.53 2.84 3.53
N LEU A 59 -11.87 2.89 4.83
CA LEU A 59 -12.39 1.74 5.58
C LEU A 59 -13.81 1.34 5.13
N TYR A 60 -14.52 2.20 4.40
CA TYR A 60 -15.83 1.88 3.80
C TYR A 60 -15.70 1.18 2.44
N GLY A 61 -14.48 1.06 1.92
CA GLY A 61 -14.20 0.58 0.58
C GLY A 61 -14.55 1.58 -0.51
N ALA A 62 -14.21 1.26 -1.75
CA ALA A 62 -14.48 2.13 -2.88
C ALA A 62 -15.97 2.25 -3.24
N GLY A 63 -16.86 1.47 -2.61
CA GLY A 63 -18.29 1.36 -2.94
C GLY A 63 -18.60 0.51 -4.18
N ARG A 64 -17.58 0.21 -5.00
CA ARG A 64 -17.71 -0.53 -6.25
C ARG A 64 -16.44 -1.31 -6.61
N THR A 65 -16.59 -2.22 -7.57
CA THR A 65 -15.47 -2.85 -8.28
C THR A 65 -15.02 -1.98 -9.45
N PHE A 66 -13.80 -2.20 -9.92
CA PHE A 66 -13.26 -1.54 -11.11
C PHE A 66 -12.98 -2.56 -12.22
N GLN A 67 -13.24 -2.20 -13.47
CA GLN A 67 -13.03 -3.10 -14.61
C GLN A 67 -11.69 -2.90 -15.31
N THR A 68 -11.17 -1.67 -15.29
CA THR A 68 -9.89 -1.29 -15.91
C THR A 68 -9.14 -0.32 -15.03
N ALA A 69 -7.83 -0.15 -15.26
CA ALA A 69 -7.02 0.83 -14.55
C ALA A 69 -7.62 2.24 -14.65
N THR A 70 -7.98 2.67 -15.86
CA THR A 70 -8.64 3.96 -16.14
C THR A 70 -9.99 4.13 -15.43
N ASP A 71 -10.75 3.05 -15.22
CA ASP A 71 -12.04 3.09 -14.51
C ASP A 71 -11.89 3.49 -13.02
N MET A 72 -10.67 3.40 -12.45
CA MET A 72 -10.39 3.91 -11.10
C MET A 72 -10.22 5.43 -11.06
N GLU A 73 -9.75 6.06 -12.14
CA GLU A 73 -9.35 7.48 -12.15
C GLU A 73 -10.48 8.43 -11.71
N PRO A 74 -11.76 8.28 -12.15
CA PRO A 74 -12.84 9.14 -11.69
C PRO A 74 -13.05 9.10 -10.17
N TRP A 75 -12.83 7.95 -9.54
CA TRP A 75 -12.95 7.80 -8.09
C TRP A 75 -11.86 8.61 -7.36
N PHE A 76 -10.61 8.53 -7.84
CA PHE A 76 -9.50 9.30 -7.29
C PHE A 76 -9.67 10.81 -7.56
N ASN A 77 -10.13 11.18 -8.75
CA ASN A 77 -10.42 12.56 -9.12
C ASN A 77 -11.54 13.17 -8.26
N HIS A 78 -12.57 12.39 -7.91
CA HIS A 78 -13.56 12.85 -6.93
C HIS A 78 -12.92 13.17 -5.58
N LYS A 79 -12.03 12.32 -5.08
CA LYS A 79 -11.30 12.57 -3.83
C LYS A 79 -10.44 13.82 -3.91
N LEU A 80 -9.70 14.01 -5.00
CA LEU A 80 -8.86 15.18 -5.23
C LEU A 80 -9.67 16.49 -5.32
N ASN A 81 -10.84 16.44 -5.96
CA ASN A 81 -11.74 17.59 -6.10
C ASN A 81 -12.27 18.15 -4.78
N ILE A 82 -12.34 17.34 -3.71
CA ILE A 82 -12.72 17.82 -2.36
C ILE A 82 -11.74 18.87 -1.84
N ARG A 83 -10.47 18.80 -2.27
CA ARG A 83 -9.45 19.80 -1.96
C ARG A 83 -9.22 20.80 -3.11
N GLY A 84 -10.00 20.71 -4.18
CA GLY A 84 -9.93 21.59 -5.34
C GLY A 84 -8.64 21.51 -6.16
N THR A 85 -7.84 20.44 -6.03
CA THR A 85 -6.55 20.34 -6.74
C THR A 85 -6.19 18.91 -7.13
N GLY A 86 -5.76 18.72 -8.39
CA GLY A 86 -5.19 17.46 -8.89
C GLY A 86 -6.11 16.73 -9.88
N ASP A 87 -5.48 15.92 -10.73
CA ASP A 87 -6.14 15.09 -11.73
C ASP A 87 -5.22 13.90 -12.04
N VAL A 88 -5.74 12.68 -11.96
CA VAL A 88 -5.01 11.44 -12.28
C VAL A 88 -5.41 10.84 -13.64
N THR A 89 -6.16 11.58 -14.46
CA THR A 89 -6.63 11.09 -15.77
C THR A 89 -5.46 10.68 -16.67
N GLY A 90 -5.47 9.43 -17.14
CA GLY A 90 -4.43 8.85 -17.96
C GLY A 90 -3.10 8.60 -17.23
N MET A 91 -3.11 8.51 -15.90
CA MET A 91 -1.92 8.21 -15.10
C MET A 91 -1.88 6.75 -14.60
N PHE A 92 -2.97 5.99 -14.76
CA PHE A 92 -3.04 4.59 -14.32
C PHE A 92 -2.76 3.63 -15.48
N ASP A 93 -1.47 3.44 -15.79
CA ASP A 93 -1.03 2.72 -17.01
C ASP A 93 -0.78 1.22 -16.82
N GLU A 94 -0.21 0.81 -15.67
CA GLU A 94 0.12 -0.59 -15.38
C GLU A 94 -0.46 -1.03 -14.04
N LEU A 95 -0.75 -2.33 -13.91
CA LEU A 95 -1.19 -2.94 -12.65
C LEU A 95 -0.18 -4.00 -12.21
N SER A 96 0.27 -3.86 -10.96
CA SER A 96 1.12 -4.85 -10.30
C SER A 96 0.51 -5.26 -8.97
N MET A 97 0.92 -6.41 -8.43
CA MET A 97 0.51 -6.79 -7.08
C MET A 97 1.07 -5.77 -6.07
N CYS A 98 0.18 -5.20 -5.26
CA CYS A 98 0.49 -4.31 -4.14
C CYS A 98 -0.08 -4.93 -2.86
N HIS A 99 0.65 -4.81 -1.76
CA HIS A 99 0.21 -5.22 -0.43
C HIS A 99 -0.60 -4.13 0.27
N MET A 100 -0.17 -2.87 0.11
CA MET A 100 -0.78 -1.64 0.63
C MET A 100 -0.93 -1.51 2.16
N ASP A 101 -0.60 -2.54 2.94
CA ASP A 101 -0.54 -2.49 4.42
C ASP A 101 0.77 -3.03 5.01
N LEU A 102 1.92 -2.51 4.55
CA LEU A 102 3.20 -2.93 5.11
C LEU A 102 3.37 -2.41 6.55
N SER A 103 3.43 -3.33 7.51
CA SER A 103 3.66 -3.06 8.92
C SER A 103 4.34 -4.26 9.57
N LEU A 104 5.03 -4.05 10.71
CA LEU A 104 5.73 -5.16 11.39
C LEU A 104 4.74 -6.24 11.89
N ARG A 105 3.50 -5.86 12.22
CA ARG A 105 2.43 -6.82 12.58
C ARG A 105 2.03 -7.77 11.45
N ASN A 106 2.24 -7.33 10.20
CA ASN A 106 1.88 -8.08 9.00
C ASN A 106 3.08 -8.84 8.42
N LEU A 107 4.15 -9.00 9.20
CA LEU A 107 5.36 -9.71 8.79
C LEU A 107 5.75 -10.72 9.86
N VAL A 108 6.22 -11.89 9.42
CA VAL A 108 6.75 -12.95 10.28
C VAL A 108 8.08 -13.43 9.70
N LEU A 109 9.04 -13.75 10.56
CA LEU A 109 10.20 -14.55 10.18
C LEU A 109 9.96 -15.99 10.61
N ASP A 110 10.11 -16.94 9.71
CA ASP A 110 10.04 -18.35 10.08
C ASP A 110 11.33 -18.84 10.78
N LYS A 111 11.35 -20.12 11.16
CA LYS A 111 12.51 -20.76 11.82
C LYS A 111 13.77 -20.78 10.95
N ALA A 112 13.65 -20.64 9.63
CA ALA A 112 14.76 -20.53 8.70
C ALA A 112 15.23 -19.07 8.52
N GLY A 113 14.50 -18.10 9.07
CA GLY A 113 14.78 -16.68 8.94
C GLY A 113 14.28 -16.08 7.62
N GLU A 114 13.36 -16.77 6.92
CA GLU A 114 12.69 -16.25 5.73
C GLU A 114 11.50 -15.37 6.14
N LEU A 115 11.33 -14.24 5.44
CA LEU A 115 10.27 -13.29 5.72
C LEU A 115 8.98 -13.65 4.98
N TRP A 116 7.88 -13.69 5.72
CA TRP A 116 6.54 -13.95 5.22
C TRP A 116 5.65 -12.72 5.37
N PHE A 117 4.88 -12.42 4.33
CA PHE A 117 3.86 -11.37 4.33
C PHE A 117 2.51 -11.95 4.73
N LEU A 118 1.85 -11.29 5.69
CA LEU A 118 0.54 -11.63 6.22
C LEU A 118 -0.45 -10.49 5.94
N ASP A 119 -1.72 -10.76 6.23
CA ASP A 119 -2.82 -9.78 6.13
C ASP A 119 -2.92 -9.08 4.76
N TRP A 120 -3.48 -9.83 3.81
CA TRP A 120 -3.65 -9.40 2.42
C TRP A 120 -4.98 -8.66 2.19
N ALA A 121 -5.66 -8.21 3.26
CA ALA A 121 -7.02 -7.66 3.15
C ALA A 121 -7.10 -6.43 2.24
N PHE A 122 -6.04 -5.62 2.19
CA PHE A 122 -5.94 -4.46 1.30
C PHE A 122 -5.14 -4.75 0.02
N ALA A 123 -4.65 -5.96 -0.16
CA ALA A 123 -3.82 -6.29 -1.30
C ALA A 123 -4.62 -6.49 -2.59
N GLY A 124 -3.96 -6.28 -3.72
CA GLY A 124 -4.58 -6.46 -5.03
C GLY A 124 -3.71 -5.94 -6.16
N PHE A 125 -4.25 -5.93 -7.37
CA PHE A 125 -3.57 -5.41 -8.55
C PHE A 125 -3.90 -3.92 -8.75
N PHE A 126 -2.91 -3.07 -8.57
CA PHE A 126 -3.03 -1.61 -8.61
C PHE A 126 -1.79 -0.98 -9.28
N PRO A 127 -1.83 0.32 -9.64
CA PRO A 127 -0.63 1.02 -10.06
C PRO A 127 0.49 0.89 -9.02
N PRO A 128 1.74 0.58 -9.40
CA PRO A 128 2.84 0.39 -8.44
C PRO A 128 3.04 1.59 -7.50
N SER A 129 2.68 2.79 -7.96
CA SER A 129 2.71 4.02 -7.15
C SER A 129 1.79 3.95 -5.92
N PHE A 130 0.80 3.05 -5.88
CA PHE A 130 -0.09 2.87 -4.72
C PHE A 130 0.67 2.24 -3.56
N GLU A 131 1.47 1.21 -3.81
CA GLU A 131 2.36 0.61 -2.79
C GLU A 131 3.32 1.68 -2.25
N TYR A 132 3.98 2.39 -3.16
CA TYR A 132 4.97 3.41 -2.78
C TYR A 132 4.35 4.58 -2.01
N ALA A 133 3.18 5.07 -2.42
CA ALA A 133 2.45 6.10 -1.69
C ALA A 133 1.98 5.62 -0.32
N SER A 134 1.56 4.36 -0.19
CA SER A 134 1.16 3.76 1.10
C SER A 134 2.33 3.70 2.09
N LEU A 135 3.54 3.39 1.61
CA LEU A 135 4.76 3.44 2.41
C LEU A 135 5.12 4.89 2.81
N LEU A 136 5.07 5.83 1.86
CA LEU A 136 5.37 7.25 2.14
C LEU A 136 4.37 7.90 3.08
N HIS A 137 3.12 7.44 3.08
CA HIS A 137 2.06 7.94 3.95
C HIS A 137 2.28 7.61 5.43
N LYS A 138 3.17 6.66 5.75
CA LYS A 138 3.43 6.25 7.14
C LYS A 138 3.89 7.44 8.00
N GLN A 139 3.16 7.69 9.08
CA GLN A 139 3.40 8.86 9.94
C GLN A 139 4.68 8.72 10.79
N PRO A 140 5.40 9.82 11.10
CA PRO A 140 6.62 9.79 11.89
C PRO A 140 6.49 9.23 13.32
N ASP A 141 5.29 9.29 13.90
CA ASP A 141 4.99 8.77 15.24
C ASP A 141 4.62 7.28 15.25
N SER A 142 4.48 6.66 14.07
CA SER A 142 4.21 5.23 13.95
C SER A 142 5.40 4.40 14.44
N PRO A 143 5.18 3.29 15.19
CA PRO A 143 6.24 2.38 15.60
C PRO A 143 6.98 1.72 14.41
N ASP A 144 6.33 1.60 13.25
CA ASP A 144 6.94 1.06 12.03
C ASP A 144 7.72 2.10 11.20
N TYR A 145 7.74 3.39 11.59
CA TYR A 145 8.22 4.46 10.71
C TYR A 145 9.67 4.24 10.25
N GLU A 146 10.58 3.96 11.18
CA GLU A 146 11.99 3.71 10.84
C GLU A 146 12.17 2.49 9.92
N PHE A 147 11.39 1.43 10.13
CA PHE A 147 11.40 0.25 9.28
C PHE A 147 10.97 0.61 7.85
N VAL A 148 9.84 1.31 7.70
CA VAL A 148 9.32 1.73 6.39
C VAL A 148 10.27 2.69 5.68
N GLN A 149 10.92 3.61 6.40
CA GLN A 149 11.97 4.47 5.84
C GLN A 149 13.18 3.66 5.33
N GLY A 150 13.52 2.56 6.01
CA GLY A 150 14.51 1.60 5.54
C GLY A 150 14.10 0.96 4.21
N VAL A 151 12.87 0.44 4.13
CA VAL A 151 12.33 -0.19 2.92
C VAL A 151 12.27 0.81 1.75
N LEU A 152 11.82 2.04 1.99
CA LEU A 152 11.78 3.10 0.97
C LEU A 152 13.16 3.42 0.40
N LYS A 153 14.21 3.42 1.24
CA LYS A 153 15.60 3.63 0.77
C LYS A 153 16.05 2.51 -0.17
N GLU A 154 15.72 1.26 0.13
CA GLU A 154 16.03 0.11 -0.73
C GLU A 154 15.23 0.14 -2.05
N LEU A 155 13.99 0.65 -2.03
CA LEU A 155 13.14 0.77 -3.23
C LEU A 155 13.48 1.98 -4.11
N ARG A 156 14.24 2.96 -3.60
CA ARG A 156 14.58 4.22 -4.29
C ARG A 156 15.16 4.05 -5.72
N PRO A 157 15.92 2.99 -6.06
CA PRO A 157 16.39 2.80 -7.44
C PRO A 157 15.26 2.60 -8.46
N VAL A 158 14.02 2.38 -8.03
CA VAL A 158 12.88 2.18 -8.92
C VAL A 158 12.21 3.53 -9.22
N PRO A 159 12.08 3.93 -10.50
CA PRO A 159 11.41 5.18 -10.84
C PRO A 159 9.91 5.09 -10.56
N TYR A 160 9.40 6.08 -9.82
CA TYR A 160 7.97 6.33 -9.64
C TYR A 160 7.65 7.71 -10.19
N ASP A 161 6.45 7.88 -10.74
CA ASP A 161 5.96 9.20 -11.12
C ASP A 161 5.69 10.02 -9.84
N GLU A 162 6.57 10.97 -9.56
CA GLU A 162 6.48 11.83 -8.38
C GLU A 162 5.20 12.67 -8.36
N THR A 163 4.67 13.05 -9.53
CA THR A 163 3.42 13.79 -9.64
C THR A 163 2.26 12.90 -9.21
N LEU A 164 2.21 11.67 -9.72
CA LEU A 164 1.18 10.72 -9.32
C LEU A 164 1.26 10.41 -7.82
N VAL A 165 2.46 10.16 -7.30
CA VAL A 165 2.66 9.89 -5.86
C VAL A 165 2.18 11.06 -5.00
N ALA A 166 2.48 12.31 -5.39
CA ALA A 166 2.01 13.49 -4.67
C ALA A 166 0.47 13.61 -4.68
N LEU A 167 -0.19 13.24 -5.78
CA LEU A 167 -1.65 13.19 -5.86
C LEU A 167 -2.24 12.10 -4.97
N LEU A 168 -1.64 10.90 -4.94
CA LEU A 168 -2.07 9.81 -4.07
C LEU A 168 -1.95 10.19 -2.58
N LEU A 169 -0.87 10.87 -2.18
CA LEU A 169 -0.71 11.39 -0.82
C LEU A 169 -1.78 12.43 -0.44
N ARG A 170 -2.31 13.20 -1.40
CA ARG A 170 -3.47 14.07 -1.15
C ARG A 170 -4.76 13.28 -0.97
N VAL A 171 -4.92 12.17 -1.66
CA VAL A 171 -6.07 11.26 -1.46
C VAL A 171 -6.05 10.67 -0.06
N PHE A 172 -4.88 10.24 0.45
CA PHE A 172 -4.74 9.84 1.86
C PHE A 172 -5.21 10.96 2.81
N GLN A 173 -4.76 12.21 2.60
CA GLN A 173 -5.18 13.33 3.46
C GLN A 173 -6.71 13.56 3.47
N VAL A 174 -7.41 13.25 2.37
CA VAL A 174 -8.88 13.30 2.31
C VAL A 174 -9.48 12.12 3.07
N ASN A 175 -8.90 10.94 2.90
CA ASN A 175 -9.38 9.68 3.46
C ASN A 175 -9.09 9.51 4.96
N ASP A 176 -8.10 10.21 5.51
CA ASP A 176 -7.85 10.26 6.96
C ASP A 176 -8.67 11.36 7.64
N GLY A 177 -9.32 12.20 6.83
CA GLY A 177 -10.09 13.35 7.28
C GLY A 177 -11.59 13.08 7.42
N PRO A 178 -12.38 14.13 7.71
CA PRO A 178 -13.83 14.03 7.84
C PRO A 178 -14.55 13.67 6.53
N PHE A 179 -13.86 13.69 5.40
CA PHE A 179 -14.43 13.44 4.06
C PHE A 179 -14.16 12.03 3.53
N GLN A 180 -13.73 11.10 4.38
CA GLN A 180 -13.48 9.72 3.97
C GLN A 180 -14.71 9.05 3.30
N GLY A 181 -15.92 9.29 3.81
CA GLY A 181 -17.16 8.74 3.24
C GLY A 181 -17.76 9.53 2.07
N SER A 182 -17.07 10.54 1.51
CA SER A 182 -17.63 11.44 0.49
C SER A 182 -18.21 10.73 -0.74
N HIS A 183 -17.55 9.66 -1.16
CA HIS A 183 -17.91 8.85 -2.33
C HIS A 183 -19.25 8.12 -2.15
N ILE A 184 -19.61 7.78 -0.91
CA ILE A 184 -20.88 7.12 -0.57
C ILE A 184 -22.07 8.04 -0.87
N ILE A 185 -21.92 9.33 -0.55
CA ILE A 185 -22.97 10.34 -0.77
C ILE A 185 -23.04 10.73 -2.25
N ALA A 186 -21.90 10.69 -2.95
CA ALA A 186 -21.82 11.03 -4.37
C ALA A 186 -22.36 9.94 -5.31
N GLY A 187 -22.59 8.71 -4.81
CA GLY A 187 -23.07 7.59 -5.61
C GLY A 187 -22.04 7.09 -6.63
N LEU A 188 -20.76 7.15 -6.27
CA LEU A 188 -19.63 6.76 -7.14
C LEU A 188 -19.34 5.26 -7.16
#